data_AF-A0A3D1LLJ3-F1
#
_entry.id   AF-A0A3D1LLJ3-F1
#
_cell.length_a   1.000
_cell.length_b   1.000
_cell.length_c   1.000
_cell.angle_alpha   90.00
_cell.angle_beta   90.00
_cell.angle_gamma   90.00
#
_symmetry.space_group_name_H-M   'P 1'
#
loop_
_entity.id
_entity.type
_entity.pdbx_description
1 polymer ?
#
loop_
_entity_poly.entity_id
_entity_poly.type
_entity_poly.pdbx_seq_one_letter_code
_entity_poly.pdbx_strand_id
1 'polypeptide(L)'
;MSKYYKDMDKDDKKSCREKIEFLASIGFKELPDQPTPRLIHDKLPGEIFDVYDLNPLALVKKIYDLGEETVNEIIKCHRNQPDMTTNQLNLGGKSCSVCGDWFSAEEFIYGGRENRSYCKPCNKEARTAYRIGGVEAARKYRRDKRAAWKKPKS
;
A
#
# COMPACT_ATOMS: atom_id res chain seq x y z
N MET A 1 20.16 -8.03 -4.07
CA MET A 1 21.00 -7.24 -5.01
C MET A 1 20.08 -6.26 -5.71
N SER A 2 20.31 -4.95 -5.54
CA SER A 2 19.56 -3.92 -6.27
C SER A 2 19.85 -4.06 -7.77
N LYS A 3 18.82 -4.16 -8.62
CA LYS A 3 19.00 -4.20 -10.08
C LYS A 3 19.40 -2.79 -10.54
N TYR A 4 20.27 -2.69 -11.54
CA TYR A 4 20.55 -1.39 -12.16
C TYR A 4 19.27 -0.80 -12.76
N TYR A 5 19.12 0.52 -12.71
CA TYR A 5 17.95 1.21 -13.26
C TYR A 5 17.68 0.82 -14.73
N LYS A 6 18.74 0.61 -15.52
CA LYS A 6 18.64 0.17 -16.92
C LYS A 6 17.96 -1.20 -17.08
N ASP A 7 18.18 -2.10 -16.12
CA ASP A 7 17.72 -3.50 -16.13
C ASP A 7 16.35 -3.69 -15.48
N MET A 8 15.73 -2.62 -14.99
CA MET A 8 14.39 -2.68 -14.41
C MET A 8 13.32 -2.81 -15.49
N ASP A 9 12.22 -3.50 -15.14
CA ASP A 9 11.03 -3.50 -15.96
C ASP A 9 10.33 -2.13 -15.96
N LYS A 10 9.30 -1.99 -16.80
CA LYS A 10 8.61 -0.71 -17.00
C LYS A 10 7.84 -0.26 -15.77
N ASP A 11 7.28 -1.19 -15.00
CA ASP A 11 6.44 -0.87 -13.85
C ASP A 11 7.29 -0.40 -12.67
N ASP A 12 8.41 -1.07 -12.44
CA ASP A 12 9.41 -0.67 -11.46
C ASP A 12 10.00 0.73 -11.78
N LYS A 13 10.32 0.98 -13.06
CA LYS A 13 10.81 2.31 -13.52
C LYS A 13 9.79 3.41 -13.28
N LYS A 14 8.50 3.12 -13.50
CA LYS A 14 7.40 4.06 -13.27
C LYS A 14 7.30 4.40 -11.78
N SER A 15 7.28 3.39 -10.91
CA SER A 15 7.26 3.57 -9.45
C SER A 15 8.44 4.39 -8.93
N CYS A 16 9.65 4.14 -9.45
CA CYS A 16 10.82 4.95 -9.11
C CYS A 16 10.67 6.42 -9.53
N ARG A 17 10.15 6.68 -10.74
CA ARG A 17 9.96 8.06 -11.22
C ARG A 17 8.93 8.81 -10.36
N GLU A 18 7.81 8.18 -10.05
CA GLU A 18 6.77 8.77 -9.18
C GLU A 18 7.33 9.12 -7.79
N LYS A 19 8.17 8.25 -7.22
CA LYS A 19 8.86 8.54 -5.96
C LYS A 19 9.82 9.74 -6.07
N ILE A 20 10.61 9.80 -7.14
CA ILE A 20 11.54 10.92 -7.36
C ILE A 20 10.78 12.23 -7.53
N GLU A 21 9.70 12.24 -8.31
CA GLU A 21 8.86 13.43 -8.53
C GLU A 21 8.24 13.94 -7.22
N PHE A 22 7.72 13.02 -6.38
CA PHE A 22 7.22 13.38 -5.05
C PHE A 22 8.32 13.93 -4.14
N LEU A 23 9.49 13.30 -4.10
CA LEU A 23 10.60 13.76 -3.25
C LEU A 23 11.14 15.10 -3.73
N ALA A 24 11.16 15.34 -5.04
CA ALA A 24 11.52 16.62 -5.61
C ALA A 24 10.53 17.73 -5.19
N SER A 25 9.23 17.43 -5.09
CA SER A 25 8.21 18.41 -4.66
C SER A 25 8.41 18.88 -3.21
N ILE A 26 9.09 18.08 -2.38
CA ILE A 26 9.42 18.43 -0.99
C ILE A 26 10.88 18.89 -0.80
N GLY A 27 11.62 19.11 -1.89
CA GLY A 27 12.94 19.76 -1.87
C GLY A 27 14.14 18.84 -2.02
N PHE A 28 13.96 17.55 -2.34
CA PHE A 28 15.08 16.69 -2.72
C PHE A 28 15.60 17.02 -4.11
N LYS A 29 16.91 16.86 -4.31
CA LYS A 29 17.58 17.01 -5.60
C LYS A 29 18.25 15.70 -5.98
N GLU A 30 18.09 15.31 -7.23
CA GLU A 30 18.76 14.12 -7.77
C GLU A 30 20.24 14.41 -8.03
N LEU A 31 21.09 13.45 -7.68
CA LEU A 31 22.51 13.48 -8.00
C LEU A 31 22.72 12.99 -9.44
N PRO A 32 23.37 13.78 -10.30
CA PRO A 32 23.66 13.35 -11.67
C PRO A 32 24.64 12.17 -11.68
N ASP A 33 24.58 11.40 -12.78
CA ASP A 33 25.56 10.37 -13.13
C ASP A 33 25.73 9.22 -12.12
N GLN A 34 24.69 8.91 -11.36
CA GLN A 34 24.69 7.77 -10.43
C GLN A 34 24.13 6.49 -11.06
N PRO A 35 24.67 5.30 -10.73
CA PRO A 35 24.17 4.02 -11.24
C PRO A 35 22.77 3.68 -10.72
N THR A 36 22.40 4.22 -9.55
CA THR A 36 21.06 4.20 -8.97
C THR A 36 20.61 5.64 -8.70
N PRO A 37 19.31 5.97 -8.85
CA PRO A 37 18.82 7.30 -8.52
C PRO A 37 19.10 7.59 -7.04
N ARG A 38 19.90 8.62 -6.79
CA ARG A 38 20.28 9.04 -5.44
C ARG A 38 19.84 10.48 -5.22
N LEU A 39 19.35 10.75 -4.03
CA LEU A 39 18.79 12.04 -3.67
C LEU A 39 19.57 12.67 -2.52
N ILE A 40 19.67 13.99 -2.55
CA ILE A 40 20.20 14.83 -1.48
C ILE A 40 19.16 15.87 -1.09
N HIS A 41 19.26 16.39 0.13
CA HIS A 41 18.37 17.43 0.63
C HIS A 41 19.17 18.48 1.39
N ASP A 42 18.95 19.76 1.12
CA ASP A 42 19.76 20.86 1.68
C ASP A 42 19.70 20.91 3.23
N LYS A 43 18.58 20.46 3.82
CA LYS A 43 18.42 20.35 5.30
C LYS A 43 19.08 19.13 5.94
N LEU A 44 19.56 18.16 5.15
CA LEU A 44 20.24 16.95 5.62
C LEU A 44 21.64 16.87 4.97
N PRO A 45 22.54 17.80 5.31
CA PRO A 45 23.86 17.87 4.68
C PRO A 45 24.68 16.61 4.98
N GLY A 46 25.26 16.02 3.93
CA GLY A 46 26.10 14.83 4.03
C GLY A 46 25.35 13.50 3.97
N GLU A 47 24.01 13.51 3.98
CA GLU A 47 23.22 12.29 3.76
C GLU A 47 22.86 12.12 2.28
N ILE A 48 23.16 10.93 1.76
CA ILE A 48 22.79 10.51 0.41
C ILE A 48 21.78 9.38 0.55
N PHE A 49 20.62 9.55 -0.08
CA PHE A 49 19.54 8.60 0.01
C PHE A 49 19.42 7.82 -1.30
N ASP A 50 19.44 6.50 -1.21
CA ASP A 50 19.12 5.64 -2.34
C ASP A 50 17.59 5.52 -2.45
N VAL A 51 17.03 5.86 -3.61
CA VAL A 51 15.57 5.86 -3.86
C VAL A 51 14.92 4.49 -3.59
N TYR A 52 15.69 3.40 -3.69
CA TYR A 52 15.19 2.05 -3.44
C TYR A 52 14.94 1.75 -1.96
N ASP A 53 15.85 2.19 -1.09
CA ASP A 53 15.80 1.95 0.36
C ASP A 53 15.08 3.07 1.11
N LEU A 54 14.77 4.15 0.39
CA LEU A 54 14.07 5.32 0.87
C LEU A 54 12.63 4.96 1.26
N ASN A 55 12.36 5.03 2.56
CA ASN A 55 10.99 5.14 3.08
C ASN A 55 10.61 6.62 3.15
N PRO A 56 9.70 7.11 2.27
CA PRO A 56 9.36 8.54 2.22
C PRO A 56 8.85 9.09 3.55
N LEU A 57 8.15 8.29 4.37
CA LEU A 57 7.69 8.74 5.70
C LEU A 57 8.83 8.94 6.68
N ALA A 58 9.78 8.00 6.70
CA ALA A 58 10.92 8.09 7.61
C ALA A 58 11.73 9.35 7.32
N LEU A 59 11.85 9.74 6.04
CA LEU A 59 12.52 10.98 5.66
C LEU A 59 11.71 12.23 5.97
N VAL A 60 10.41 12.27 5.69
CA VAL A 60 9.59 13.45 6.02
C VAL A 60 9.62 13.71 7.53
N LYS A 61 9.56 12.64 8.34
CA LYS A 61 9.74 12.72 9.80
C LYS A 61 11.12 13.29 10.18
N LYS A 62 12.18 12.85 9.50
CA LYS A 62 13.56 13.25 9.77
C LYS A 62 13.88 14.69 9.33
N ILE A 63 13.33 15.17 8.20
CA ILE A 63 13.63 16.50 7.64
C ILE A 63 12.95 17.62 8.43
N TYR A 64 11.73 17.40 8.87
CA TYR A 64 10.91 18.46 9.43
C TYR A 64 10.76 18.37 10.96
N ASP A 65 11.35 17.36 11.61
CA ASP A 65 11.19 17.07 13.04
C ASP A 65 9.71 17.11 13.49
N LEU A 66 8.83 16.69 12.57
CA LEU A 66 7.39 16.81 12.73
C LEU A 66 6.84 15.62 13.50
N GLY A 67 5.91 15.92 14.42
CA GLY A 67 5.03 14.93 15.01
C GLY A 67 4.25 14.18 13.93
N GLU A 68 3.86 12.95 14.25
CA GLU A 68 3.23 12.00 13.32
C GLU A 68 1.93 12.55 12.67
N GLU A 69 1.23 13.45 13.35
CA GLU A 69 0.02 14.12 12.85
C GLU A 69 0.30 15.09 11.69
N THR A 70 1.32 15.95 11.81
CA THR A 70 1.61 16.98 10.80
C THR A 70 2.17 16.36 9.51
N VAL A 71 2.93 15.28 9.62
CA VAL A 71 3.37 14.48 8.46
C VAL A 71 2.18 13.92 7.69
N ASN A 72 1.18 13.40 8.41
CA ASN A 72 -0.04 12.89 7.80
C ASN A 72 -0.86 13.99 7.12
N GLU A 73 -0.83 15.23 7.62
CA GLU A 73 -1.48 16.37 6.97
C GLU A 73 -0.77 16.83 5.69
N ILE A 74 0.56 16.91 5.67
CA ILE A 74 1.32 17.24 4.44
C ILE A 74 1.03 16.21 3.35
N ILE A 75 1.00 14.93 3.73
CA ILE A 75 0.65 13.83 2.85
C ILE A 75 -0.80 13.94 2.37
N LYS A 76 -1.75 14.33 3.24
CA LYS A 76 -3.14 14.60 2.85
C LYS A 76 -3.28 15.80 1.91
N CYS A 77 -2.49 16.85 2.09
CA CYS A 77 -2.54 18.04 1.24
C CYS A 77 -1.97 17.79 -0.16
N HIS A 78 -0.94 16.95 -0.31
CA HIS A 78 -0.43 16.52 -1.62
C HIS A 78 -1.31 15.44 -2.30
N ARG A 79 -2.19 14.75 -1.55
CA ARG A 79 -3.17 13.76 -2.08
C ARG A 79 -4.35 14.34 -2.86
N ASN A 80 -4.51 15.66 -2.95
CA ASN A 80 -5.60 16.29 -3.70
C ASN A 80 -5.37 16.38 -5.23
N GLN A 81 -4.38 15.66 -5.78
CA GLN A 81 -4.35 15.31 -7.19
C GLN A 81 -5.09 13.97 -7.42
N PRO A 82 -6.09 13.92 -8.31
CA PRO A 82 -6.98 12.77 -8.45
C PRO A 82 -6.34 11.70 -9.35
N ASP A 83 -5.41 10.92 -8.82
CA ASP A 83 -5.14 9.53 -9.19
C ASP A 83 -3.79 9.09 -8.62
N MET A 84 -3.78 8.66 -7.36
CA MET A 84 -2.88 7.60 -6.87
C MET A 84 -3.17 7.32 -5.39
N THR A 85 -3.75 6.16 -5.15
CA THR A 85 -4.15 5.66 -3.83
C THR A 85 -2.96 5.49 -2.90
N THR A 86 -2.75 6.49 -2.07
CA THR A 86 -1.90 6.47 -0.88
C THR A 86 -2.41 5.51 0.19
N ASN A 87 -2.06 4.23 0.06
CA ASN A 87 -2.27 3.20 1.10
C ASN A 87 -1.08 2.22 1.24
N GLN A 88 0.13 2.64 0.85
CA GLN A 88 1.34 1.79 0.89
C GLN A 88 2.31 2.12 2.02
N LEU A 89 1.91 2.90 3.01
CA LEU A 89 2.75 3.15 4.17
C LEU A 89 2.09 2.55 5.42
N ASN A 90 2.48 1.30 5.69
CA ASN A 90 2.45 0.59 6.98
C ASN A 90 1.13 0.05 7.58
N LEU A 91 0.03 -0.07 6.84
CA LEU A 91 -1.12 -0.89 7.27
C LEU A 91 -1.63 -1.77 6.12
N GLY A 92 -0.80 -2.74 5.69
CA GLY A 92 -1.02 -3.58 4.50
C GLY A 92 -2.42 -4.19 4.40
N GLY A 93 -3.33 -3.54 3.70
CA GLY A 93 -4.65 -4.06 3.41
C GLY A 93 -4.71 -4.76 2.05
N LYS A 94 -5.79 -5.49 1.82
CA LYS A 94 -6.04 -6.19 0.56
C LYS A 94 -7.52 -6.39 0.32
N SER A 95 -7.88 -6.76 -0.91
CA SER A 95 -9.25 -7.09 -1.25
C SER A 95 -9.65 -8.46 -0.73
N CYS A 96 -10.88 -8.56 -0.21
CA CYS A 96 -11.46 -9.80 0.25
C CYS A 96 -11.83 -10.71 -0.92
N SER A 97 -11.32 -11.94 -0.96
CA SER A 97 -11.65 -12.91 -2.03
C SER A 97 -13.11 -13.43 -2.03
N VAL A 98 -13.94 -12.99 -1.09
CA VAL A 98 -15.37 -13.39 -0.99
C VAL A 98 -16.30 -12.24 -1.38
N CYS A 99 -16.13 -11.04 -0.83
CA CYS A 99 -16.99 -9.89 -1.14
C CYS A 99 -16.38 -8.87 -2.10
N GLY A 100 -15.08 -8.97 -2.43
CA GLY A 100 -14.41 -8.05 -3.36
C GLY A 100 -13.95 -6.74 -2.75
N ASP A 101 -14.55 -6.33 -1.63
CA ASP A 101 -14.23 -5.06 -0.97
C ASP A 101 -12.81 -5.05 -0.40
N TRP A 102 -12.20 -3.86 -0.34
CA TRP A 102 -10.89 -3.63 0.26
C TRP A 102 -11.02 -3.51 1.78
N PHE A 103 -10.13 -4.18 2.53
CA PHE A 103 -10.05 -4.06 3.99
C PHE A 103 -8.61 -3.90 4.47
N SER A 104 -8.46 -3.36 5.69
CA SER A 104 -7.16 -3.26 6.38
C SER A 104 -6.59 -4.64 6.74
N ALA A 105 -5.29 -4.71 7.03
CA ALA A 105 -4.58 -5.93 7.44
C ALA A 105 -5.30 -6.68 8.58
N GLU A 106 -5.79 -5.92 9.57
CA GLU A 106 -6.43 -6.44 10.78
C GLU A 106 -7.68 -7.25 10.49
N GLU A 107 -8.39 -6.92 9.40
CA GLU A 107 -9.58 -7.65 8.95
C GLU A 107 -9.25 -9.03 8.39
N PHE A 108 -7.97 -9.33 8.15
CA PHE A 108 -7.46 -10.62 7.70
C PHE A 108 -6.73 -11.41 8.80
N ILE A 109 -6.82 -10.97 10.06
CA ILE A 109 -6.23 -11.65 11.22
C ILE A 109 -7.36 -12.24 12.08
N TYR A 110 -7.58 -13.56 11.99
CA TYR A 110 -8.58 -14.23 12.82
C TYR A 110 -8.36 -15.75 12.92
N GLY A 111 -8.81 -16.30 14.05
CA GLY A 111 -8.67 -17.73 14.37
C GLY A 111 -7.20 -18.16 14.46
N GLY A 112 -6.37 -17.34 15.11
CA GLY A 112 -4.94 -17.61 15.33
C GLY A 112 -4.11 -17.67 14.05
N ARG A 113 -4.60 -17.10 12.94
CA ARG A 113 -3.82 -16.98 11.70
C ARG A 113 -3.91 -15.58 11.13
N GLU A 114 -2.80 -15.16 10.57
CA GLU A 114 -2.64 -13.89 9.87
C GLU A 114 -2.82 -14.07 8.36
N ASN A 115 -2.92 -12.95 7.65
CA ASN A 115 -2.92 -12.89 6.19
C ASN A 115 -4.00 -13.76 5.49
N ARG A 116 -5.18 -13.92 6.11
CA ARG A 116 -6.30 -14.69 5.55
C ARG A 116 -6.71 -14.19 4.17
N SER A 117 -7.29 -15.05 3.32
CA SER A 117 -7.69 -14.66 1.96
C SER A 117 -9.02 -13.88 1.87
N TYR A 118 -9.79 -13.80 2.96
CA TYR A 118 -11.05 -13.07 3.02
C TYR A 118 -11.21 -12.44 4.40
N CYS A 119 -12.08 -11.43 4.52
CA CYS A 119 -12.21 -10.60 5.72
C CYS A 119 -12.99 -11.28 6.86
N LYS A 120 -12.85 -10.75 8.08
CA LYS A 120 -13.56 -11.18 9.30
C LYS A 120 -15.09 -11.23 9.10
N PRO A 121 -15.77 -10.22 8.51
CA PRO A 121 -17.22 -10.29 8.25
C PRO A 121 -17.62 -11.51 7.43
N CYS A 122 -16.93 -11.74 6.30
CA CYS A 122 -17.18 -12.90 5.45
C CYS A 122 -16.92 -14.23 6.16
N ASN A 123 -15.95 -14.27 7.07
CA ASN A 123 -15.72 -15.43 7.92
C ASN A 123 -16.86 -15.66 8.93
N LYS A 124 -17.36 -14.59 9.58
CA LYS A 124 -18.49 -14.67 10.52
C LYS A 124 -19.74 -15.22 9.83
N GLU A 125 -20.11 -14.67 8.68
CA GLU A 125 -21.27 -15.11 7.91
C GLU A 125 -21.11 -16.55 7.39
N ALA A 126 -19.93 -16.91 6.88
CA ALA A 126 -19.66 -18.29 6.46
C ALA A 126 -19.73 -19.29 7.63
N ARG A 127 -19.32 -18.90 8.84
CA ARG A 127 -19.47 -19.73 10.05
C ARG A 127 -20.93 -19.86 10.47
N THR A 128 -21.73 -18.80 10.34
CA THR A 128 -23.17 -18.87 10.57
C THR A 128 -23.83 -19.84 9.58
N ALA A 129 -23.54 -19.72 8.28
CA ALA A 129 -24.03 -20.65 7.26
C ALA A 129 -23.60 -22.10 7.56
N TYR A 130 -22.34 -22.30 8.01
CA TYR A 130 -21.85 -23.62 8.44
C TYR A 130 -22.66 -24.19 9.60
N ARG A 131 -23.00 -23.38 10.61
CA ARG A 131 -23.81 -23.84 11.75
C ARG A 131 -25.21 -24.26 11.34
N ILE A 132 -25.78 -23.63 10.31
CA ILE A 132 -27.14 -23.89 9.84
C ILE A 132 -27.19 -25.12 8.93
N GLY A 133 -26.29 -25.24 7.96
CA GLY A 133 -26.38 -26.27 6.91
C GLY A 133 -25.05 -26.94 6.56
N GLY A 134 -24.08 -26.91 7.48
CA GLY A 134 -22.79 -27.57 7.33
C GLY A 134 -21.91 -27.00 6.23
N VAL A 135 -21.00 -27.84 5.73
CA VAL A 135 -19.96 -27.45 4.77
C VAL A 135 -20.54 -26.88 3.47
N GLU A 136 -21.61 -27.49 2.96
CA GLU A 136 -22.22 -27.08 1.68
C GLU A 136 -22.90 -25.71 1.77
N ALA A 137 -23.56 -25.40 2.90
CA ALA A 137 -24.12 -24.07 3.12
C ALA A 137 -23.03 -22.97 3.17
N ALA A 138 -21.92 -23.24 3.86
CA ALA A 138 -20.78 -22.31 3.89
C ALA A 138 -20.12 -22.12 2.51
N ARG A 139 -20.02 -23.20 1.72
CA ARG A 139 -19.51 -23.14 0.33
C ARG A 139 -20.46 -22.36 -0.57
N LYS A 140 -21.77 -22.59 -0.45
CA LYS A 140 -22.81 -21.86 -1.19
C LYS A 140 -22.74 -20.37 -0.89
N TYR A 141 -22.71 -19.98 0.39
CA TYR A 141 -22.55 -18.56 0.79
C TYR A 141 -21.37 -17.88 0.09
N ARG A 142 -20.16 -18.49 0.14
CA ARG A 142 -18.97 -17.89 -0.49
C ARG A 142 -19.08 -17.80 -2.01
N ARG A 143 -19.70 -18.78 -2.67
CA ARG A 143 -19.94 -18.74 -4.13
C ARG A 143 -20.92 -17.63 -4.49
N ASP A 144 -22.04 -17.53 -3.78
CA ASP A 144 -23.09 -16.54 -4.05
C ASP A 144 -22.58 -15.11 -3.83
N LYS A 145 -21.87 -14.87 -2.71
CA LYS A 145 -21.22 -13.56 -2.47
C LYS A 145 -20.22 -13.21 -3.57
N ARG A 146 -19.38 -14.17 -3.99
CA ARG A 146 -18.43 -13.94 -5.09
C ARG A 146 -19.11 -13.60 -6.41
N ALA A 147 -20.18 -14.32 -6.73
CA ALA A 147 -20.95 -14.08 -7.93
C ALA A 147 -21.61 -12.69 -7.89
N ALA A 148 -22.07 -12.25 -6.72
CA ALA A 148 -22.73 -10.96 -6.55
C ALA A 148 -21.80 -9.78 -6.82
N TRP A 149 -20.56 -9.78 -6.31
CA TRP A 149 -19.65 -8.64 -6.52
C TRP A 149 -18.92 -8.67 -7.87
N LYS A 150 -18.79 -9.85 -8.49
CA LYS A 150 -18.22 -9.96 -9.85
C LYS A 150 -19.18 -9.51 -10.95
N LYS A 151 -20.47 -9.34 -10.65
CA LYS A 151 -21.39 -8.72 -11.60
C LYS A 151 -21.07 -7.23 -11.68
N PRO A 152 -20.82 -6.67 -12.87
CA PRO A 152 -20.71 -5.23 -13.02
C PRO A 152 -22.00 -4.59 -12.47
N LYS A 153 -21.87 -3.57 -11.62
CA LYS A 153 -23.02 -2.76 -11.23
C LYS A 153 -23.54 -2.11 -12.51
N SER A 154 -24.70 -2.56 -12.98
CA SER A 154 -25.45 -1.97 -14.11
C SER A 154 -25.88 -0.55 -13.79
#